data_AF-A0AAW2QY47-F1
#
_entry.id   AF-A0AAW2QY47-F1
#
_cell.length_a   1.000
_cell.length_b   1.000
_cell.length_c   1.000
_cell.angle_alpha   90.00
_cell.angle_beta   90.00
_cell.angle_gamma   90.00
#
_symmetry.space_group_name_H-M   'P 1'
#
loop_
_entity.id
_entity.type
_entity.pdbx_description
1 polymer ?
#
loop_
_entity_poly.entity_id
_entity_poly.type
_entity_poly.pdbx_seq_one_letter_code
_entity_poly.pdbx_strand_id
1 'polypeptide(L)'
;MMISFPGLSKLKTKPVVYQDVLLASDPGTLEQLKELSSKRKAIEVSINESSSVTEAIAREMSGGLTSRCEQDIQKLERYLPLLENLVYHVNLNRKNGRMIFWISGLNVRWSSVLTPSSIFHLQGPKFYQVNDLYFELGMTLFLYGALLCEQALEVVTSDLVQSATLFRKAAGLYNYLAQEVLISLPSDQLRPPEATPSVSSIMSFICLADAQDFILGCKTLHELVSYKYLAESLKNDGKIGIAVGILRLALANAKKNVPKEESWTSVYKHAIDELTGLLRKYEHENEFVWREKVPWNDELPCPEATHFILPQETPFSSNSSTLKLSTSRLYKKVSALVSEEKIVESSDSGTDIFKLTYLEGNSWLWEVGGVRILVDPILVGNLDFGIPWLYDAAKKFLKNFKLDDLPEIDCLLITQSLDDHCHLNTLKPLSQRLPNLRVITTPNAKALLDPLFSNVTYLEPGQGSEIQLSNGSSVKIQATAGPVLGPPWQRPENGYLVTSPEGQLRLYYEPHCVYNENFLEKKQADIVITPVIKQLLPNFTLVSGQEDAVRLSKLLQAKFIVPMKNGDLDSKGLLSSLIESQGTIESFKEILSKELPEAKVLEPTPGVPLEISAPANSS
;
A
#
# COMPACT_ATOMS: atom_id res chain seq x y z
N MET A 1 9.33 0.72 -19.94
CA MET A 1 9.22 2.19 -19.91
C MET A 1 9.08 2.55 -18.45
N MET A 2 10.10 3.17 -17.86
CA MET A 2 10.05 3.55 -16.44
C MET A 2 9.05 4.67 -16.22
N ILE A 3 8.28 4.57 -15.14
CA ILE A 3 7.20 5.50 -14.76
C ILE A 3 7.77 6.76 -14.10
N SER A 4 9.03 6.71 -13.63
CA SER A 4 9.73 7.78 -12.94
C SER A 4 9.53 9.18 -13.54
N PHE A 5 9.21 10.16 -12.69
CA PHE A 5 9.03 11.56 -13.06
C PHE A 5 10.38 12.27 -13.16
N PRO A 6 10.84 12.68 -14.36
CA PRO A 6 12.10 13.37 -14.49
C PRO A 6 12.07 14.74 -13.80
N GLY A 7 13.09 15.02 -13.00
CA GLY A 7 13.29 16.34 -12.39
C GLY A 7 12.68 16.53 -10.99
N LEU A 8 12.26 15.45 -10.32
CA LEU A 8 11.85 15.53 -8.90
C LEU A 8 12.99 15.98 -7.98
N SER A 9 14.25 15.77 -8.36
CA SER A 9 15.41 16.23 -7.60
C SER A 9 15.64 17.74 -7.65
N LYS A 10 14.94 18.48 -8.54
CA LYS A 10 15.14 19.93 -8.79
C LYS A 10 14.55 20.83 -7.70
N LEU A 11 14.40 20.31 -6.49
CA LEU A 11 14.01 21.08 -5.31
C LEU A 11 15.10 22.12 -4.98
N LYS A 12 14.66 23.27 -4.48
CA LYS A 12 15.51 24.37 -4.03
C LYS A 12 15.20 24.69 -2.58
N THR A 13 16.21 25.08 -1.81
CA THR A 13 16.03 25.49 -0.41
C THR A 13 16.63 26.87 -0.16
N LYS A 14 16.10 27.60 0.82
CA LYS A 14 16.74 28.81 1.34
C LYS A 14 17.80 28.46 2.40
N PRO A 15 18.72 29.39 2.71
CA PRO A 15 19.71 29.22 3.77
C PRO A 15 19.04 29.03 5.13
N VAL A 16 19.62 28.12 5.94
CA VAL A 16 19.28 27.89 7.34
C VAL A 16 20.61 27.76 8.10
N VAL A 17 20.74 28.52 9.18
CA VAL A 17 21.94 28.54 10.04
C VAL A 17 21.51 28.24 11.47
N TYR A 18 21.75 27.01 11.92
CA TYR A 18 21.23 26.52 13.20
C TYR A 18 21.82 27.26 14.39
N GLN A 19 23.13 27.55 14.40
CA GLN A 19 23.78 28.22 15.52
C GLN A 19 23.34 29.69 15.71
N ASP A 20 22.71 30.30 14.72
CA ASP A 20 22.19 31.67 14.82
C ASP A 20 20.85 31.71 15.56
N VAL A 21 20.18 30.57 15.68
CA VAL A 21 18.82 30.44 16.21
C VAL A 21 18.77 29.56 17.46
N LEU A 22 19.48 28.42 17.44
CA LEU A 22 19.60 27.49 18.55
C LEU A 22 20.76 27.94 19.47
N LEU A 23 20.44 28.27 20.72
CA LEU A 23 21.44 28.73 21.69
C LEU A 23 22.25 27.55 22.23
N ALA A 24 23.57 27.57 22.02
CA ALA A 24 24.51 26.66 22.66
C ALA A 24 24.95 27.20 24.02
N SER A 25 24.92 26.36 25.06
CA SER A 25 25.39 26.73 26.41
C SER A 25 26.87 26.39 26.64
N ASP A 26 27.47 25.63 25.73
CA ASP A 26 28.85 25.16 25.80
C ASP A 26 29.49 25.11 24.38
N PRO A 27 30.84 25.13 24.29
CA PRO A 27 31.54 25.11 23.01
C PRO A 27 31.31 23.84 22.19
N GLY A 28 31.06 22.68 22.81
CA GLY A 28 30.84 21.42 22.11
C GLY A 28 29.52 21.43 21.35
N THR A 29 28.44 21.85 22.01
CA THR A 29 27.13 22.04 21.36
C THR A 29 27.22 23.06 20.21
N LEU A 30 27.95 24.16 20.39
CA LEU A 30 28.14 25.15 19.33
C LEU A 30 28.83 24.55 18.11
N GLU A 31 29.83 23.69 18.29
CA GLU A 31 30.54 23.03 17.19
C GLU A 31 29.62 22.06 16.44
N GLN A 32 28.79 21.29 17.14
CA GLN A 32 27.79 20.42 16.51
C GLN A 32 26.77 21.20 15.68
N LEU A 33 26.30 22.36 16.17
CA LEU A 33 25.38 23.23 15.42
C LEU A 33 26.05 23.84 14.17
N LYS A 34 27.32 24.22 14.27
CA LYS A 34 28.10 24.69 13.10
C LYS A 34 28.31 23.57 12.09
N GLU A 35 28.58 22.34 12.54
CA GLU A 35 28.69 21.19 11.66
C GLU A 35 27.37 20.97 10.91
N LEU A 36 26.24 20.92 11.64
CA LEU A 36 24.91 20.77 11.06
C LEU A 36 24.62 21.82 9.98
N SER A 37 24.89 23.10 10.28
CA SER A 37 24.74 24.21 9.32
C SER A 37 25.66 24.06 8.11
N SER A 38 26.90 23.64 8.31
CA SER A 38 27.88 23.43 7.24
C SER A 38 27.44 22.31 6.28
N LYS A 39 27.01 21.15 6.81
CA LYS A 39 26.52 20.04 6.00
C LYS A 39 25.26 20.44 5.23
N ARG A 40 24.32 21.13 5.89
CA ARG A 40 23.11 21.65 5.22
C ARG A 40 23.44 22.65 4.11
N LYS A 41 24.41 23.55 4.35
CA LYS A 41 24.85 24.54 3.36
C LYS A 41 25.45 23.87 2.12
N ALA A 42 26.20 22.78 2.30
CA ALA A 42 26.74 22.01 1.18
C ALA A 42 25.63 21.46 0.28
N ILE A 43 24.52 20.98 0.85
CA ILE A 43 23.34 20.54 0.10
C ILE A 43 22.69 21.72 -0.63
N GLU A 44 22.40 22.82 0.08
CA GLU A 44 21.79 24.02 -0.47
C GLU A 44 22.55 24.54 -1.70
N VAL A 45 23.88 24.70 -1.59
CA VAL A 45 24.73 25.19 -2.66
C VAL A 45 24.72 24.25 -3.87
N SER A 46 24.60 22.95 -3.61
CA SER A 46 24.55 21.92 -4.64
C SER A 46 23.25 21.97 -5.44
N ILE A 47 22.10 21.91 -4.76
CA ILE A 47 20.78 21.79 -5.39
C ILE A 47 20.26 23.12 -5.95
N ASN A 48 20.70 24.25 -5.38
CA ASN A 48 20.38 25.56 -5.93
C ASN A 48 21.23 25.93 -7.14
N GLU A 49 22.19 25.07 -7.53
CA GLU A 49 23.15 25.32 -8.62
C GLU A 49 23.94 26.62 -8.41
N SER A 50 24.20 27.00 -7.15
CA SER A 50 24.87 28.25 -6.79
C SER A 50 26.35 28.06 -6.46
N SER A 51 26.90 26.88 -6.76
CA SER A 51 28.30 26.56 -6.54
C SER A 51 29.18 27.23 -7.59
N SER A 52 30.24 27.92 -7.15
CA SER A 52 31.32 28.38 -8.03
C SER A 52 32.47 27.37 -8.17
N VAL A 53 32.33 26.18 -7.56
CA VAL A 53 33.34 25.11 -7.56
C VAL A 53 33.33 24.39 -8.92
N THR A 54 34.52 24.18 -9.50
CA THR A 54 34.67 23.44 -10.75
C THR A 54 34.37 21.94 -10.56
N GLU A 55 33.98 21.26 -11.64
CA GLU A 55 33.67 19.82 -11.60
C GLU A 55 34.85 18.97 -11.10
N ALA A 56 36.08 19.33 -11.45
CA ALA A 56 37.29 18.65 -10.97
C ALA A 56 37.45 18.75 -9.45
N ILE A 57 37.21 19.93 -8.87
CA ILE A 57 37.27 20.13 -7.41
C ILE A 57 36.10 19.42 -6.74
N ALA A 58 34.89 19.47 -7.31
CA ALA A 58 33.74 18.75 -6.78
C ALA A 58 33.97 17.23 -6.75
N ARG A 59 34.63 16.68 -7.78
CA ARG A 59 35.07 15.29 -7.84
C ARG A 59 36.08 14.95 -6.75
N GLU A 60 37.10 15.80 -6.54
CA GLU A 60 38.09 15.58 -5.48
C GLU A 60 37.43 15.61 -4.09
N MET A 61 36.59 16.62 -3.81
CA MET A 61 35.87 16.78 -2.54
C MET A 61 34.92 15.62 -2.22
N SER A 62 34.44 14.92 -3.25
CA SER A 62 33.54 13.76 -3.11
C SER A 62 34.26 12.41 -3.07
N GLY A 63 35.60 12.41 -3.04
CA GLY A 63 36.39 11.19 -3.01
C GLY A 63 36.52 10.50 -4.38
N GLY A 64 36.40 11.26 -5.47
CA GLY A 64 36.58 10.79 -6.84
C GLY A 64 35.28 10.52 -7.62
N LEU A 65 34.11 10.71 -6.99
CA LEU A 65 32.80 10.46 -7.60
C LEU A 65 32.55 11.38 -8.80
N THR A 66 32.11 10.79 -9.91
CA THR A 66 31.84 11.52 -11.16
C THR A 66 30.37 11.83 -11.35
N SER A 67 29.45 11.00 -10.85
CA SER A 67 28.02 11.30 -10.94
C SER A 67 27.67 12.43 -9.98
N ARG A 68 27.02 13.48 -10.50
CA ARG A 68 26.50 14.57 -9.67
C ARG A 68 25.47 14.05 -8.67
N CYS A 69 24.65 13.09 -9.09
CA CYS A 69 23.64 12.47 -8.25
C CYS A 69 24.28 11.77 -7.04
N GLU A 70 25.33 10.96 -7.25
CA GLU A 70 26.09 10.31 -6.18
C GLU A 70 26.73 11.31 -5.22
N GLN A 71 27.29 12.41 -5.75
CA GLN A 71 27.86 13.47 -4.93
C GLN A 71 26.81 14.14 -4.04
N ASP A 72 25.58 14.29 -4.51
CA ASP A 72 24.49 14.93 -3.75
C ASP A 72 23.88 13.96 -2.71
N ILE A 73 23.77 12.68 -3.06
CA ILE A 73 23.45 11.60 -2.12
C ILE A 73 24.46 11.57 -0.97
N GLN A 74 25.77 11.63 -1.26
CA GLN A 74 26.80 11.62 -0.23
C GLN A 74 26.69 12.83 0.72
N LYS A 75 26.28 14.01 0.22
CA LYS A 75 26.05 15.19 1.07
C LYS A 75 24.85 14.97 2.01
N LEU A 76 23.77 14.39 1.49
CA LEU A 76 22.57 14.07 2.28
C LEU A 76 22.86 13.03 3.36
N GLU A 77 23.58 11.96 3.04
CA GLU A 77 23.96 10.90 3.99
C GLU A 77 24.83 11.41 5.14
N ARG A 78 25.55 12.52 4.95
CA ARG A 78 26.32 13.20 6.01
C ARG A 78 25.49 14.16 6.86
N TYR A 79 24.37 14.64 6.36
CA TYR A 79 23.51 15.62 7.02
C TYR A 79 22.35 14.96 7.78
N LEU A 80 21.71 13.97 7.18
CA LEU A 80 20.53 13.29 7.72
C LEU A 80 20.73 12.77 9.16
N PRO A 81 21.83 12.07 9.52
CA PRO A 81 22.02 11.59 10.89
C PRO A 81 22.06 12.72 11.93
N LEU A 82 22.62 13.87 11.57
CA LEU A 82 22.69 15.04 12.45
C LEU A 82 21.31 15.69 12.61
N LEU A 83 20.55 15.78 11.51
CA LEU A 83 19.20 16.33 11.51
C LEU A 83 18.22 15.43 12.29
N GLU A 84 18.27 14.12 12.08
CA GLU A 84 17.44 13.15 12.82
C GLU A 84 17.73 13.19 14.32
N ASN A 85 19.01 13.28 14.69
CA ASN A 85 19.41 13.45 16.09
C ASN A 85 18.82 14.73 16.69
N LEU A 86 18.88 15.85 15.97
CA LEU A 86 18.27 17.11 16.41
C LEU A 86 16.74 16.98 16.57
N VAL A 87 16.05 16.37 15.59
CA VAL A 87 14.60 16.11 15.64
C VAL A 87 14.24 15.29 16.88
N TYR A 88 14.99 14.21 17.14
CA TYR A 88 14.77 13.35 18.31
C TYR A 88 14.87 14.12 19.64
N HIS A 89 15.95 14.87 19.84
CA HIS A 89 16.16 15.62 21.08
C HIS A 89 15.19 16.78 21.26
N VAL A 90 14.76 17.39 20.16
CA VAL A 90 13.72 18.42 20.17
C VAL A 90 12.36 17.81 20.55
N ASN A 91 12.01 16.65 19.97
CA ASN A 91 10.74 16.00 20.23
C ASN A 91 10.61 15.53 21.69
N LEU A 92 11.70 15.02 22.29
CA LEU A 92 11.73 14.70 23.73
C LEU A 92 11.39 15.90 24.63
N ASN A 93 11.67 17.12 24.16
CA ASN A 93 11.48 18.37 24.90
C ASN A 93 10.34 19.23 24.34
N ARG A 94 9.42 18.65 23.56
CA ARG A 94 8.36 19.37 22.81
C ARG A 94 7.45 20.26 23.68
N LYS A 95 7.36 20.00 24.99
CA LYS A 95 6.60 20.82 25.95
C LYS A 95 7.31 22.12 26.37
N ASN A 96 8.58 22.30 25.99
CA ASN A 96 9.35 23.49 26.33
C ASN A 96 9.05 24.64 25.36
N GLY A 97 8.31 25.65 25.82
CA GLY A 97 7.93 26.82 25.01
C GLY A 97 9.11 27.58 24.38
N ARG A 98 10.29 27.58 25.03
CA ARG A 98 11.50 28.20 24.43
C ARG A 98 11.98 27.45 23.18
N MET A 99 11.87 26.13 23.19
CA MET A 99 12.30 25.29 22.08
C MET A 99 11.40 25.47 20.85
N ILE A 100 10.08 25.55 21.06
CA ILE A 100 9.11 25.88 20.00
C ILE A 100 9.44 27.24 19.38
N PHE A 101 9.75 28.24 20.22
CA PHE A 101 10.14 29.57 19.75
C PHE A 101 11.43 29.55 18.91
N TRP A 102 12.46 28.83 19.34
CA TRP A 102 13.70 28.72 18.57
C TRP A 102 13.48 28.01 17.23
N ILE A 103 12.75 26.88 17.20
CA ILE A 103 12.48 26.17 15.94
C ILE A 103 11.71 27.06 14.96
N SER A 104 10.76 27.84 15.48
CA SER A 104 10.03 28.82 14.68
C SER A 104 10.95 29.86 14.01
N GLY A 105 12.08 30.18 14.64
CA GLY A 105 13.08 31.14 14.15
C GLY A 105 13.98 30.61 13.02
N LEU A 106 13.98 29.30 12.73
CA LEU A 106 14.82 28.71 11.66
C LEU A 106 14.37 29.13 10.26
N ASN A 107 13.12 29.54 10.08
CA ASN A 107 12.57 30.01 8.79
C ASN A 107 12.80 29.01 7.64
N VAL A 108 12.56 27.73 7.89
CA VAL A 108 12.78 26.64 6.92
C VAL A 108 11.89 26.85 5.70
N ARG A 109 12.53 26.91 4.52
CA ARG A 109 11.85 27.18 3.25
C ARG A 109 12.39 26.31 2.12
N TRP A 110 11.47 25.57 1.51
CA TRP A 110 11.71 24.71 0.36
C TRP A 110 10.81 25.10 -0.80
N SER A 111 11.29 24.93 -2.03
CA SER A 111 10.45 25.02 -3.20
C SER A 111 9.63 23.75 -3.40
N SER A 112 8.58 23.83 -4.20
CA SER A 112 7.87 22.66 -4.71
C SER A 112 8.07 22.55 -6.21
N VAL A 113 8.44 21.35 -6.67
CA VAL A 113 8.48 20.95 -8.09
C VAL A 113 7.10 20.44 -8.54
N LEU A 114 6.29 19.93 -7.60
CA LEU A 114 4.95 19.42 -7.86
C LEU A 114 3.86 20.50 -7.84
N THR A 115 4.16 21.71 -7.37
CA THR A 115 3.22 22.84 -7.49
C THR A 115 3.40 23.52 -8.85
N PRO A 116 2.33 23.71 -9.65
CA PRO A 116 2.43 24.45 -10.91
C PRO A 116 2.99 25.86 -10.66
N SER A 117 4.04 26.23 -11.42
CA SER A 117 4.45 27.63 -11.52
C SER A 117 3.38 28.39 -12.32
N SER A 118 3.13 29.68 -12.00
CA SER A 118 2.05 30.44 -12.65
C SER A 118 2.18 30.39 -14.17
N ILE A 119 1.04 30.35 -14.88
CA ILE A 119 0.88 30.21 -16.34
C ILE A 119 1.79 31.14 -17.17
N PHE A 120 2.29 32.24 -16.58
CA PHE A 120 3.15 33.20 -17.28
C PHE A 120 4.66 32.97 -17.13
N HIS A 121 5.15 31.93 -16.44
CA HIS A 121 6.59 31.64 -16.24
C HIS A 121 7.46 32.83 -15.76
N LEU A 122 6.85 33.91 -15.26
CA LEU A 122 7.54 35.16 -14.84
C LEU A 122 8.00 35.11 -13.37
N GLN A 123 7.51 34.17 -12.57
CA GLN A 123 7.91 33.98 -11.18
C GLN A 123 8.65 32.65 -11.04
N GLY A 124 9.80 32.68 -10.37
CA GLY A 124 10.61 31.51 -10.06
C GLY A 124 9.86 30.45 -9.22
N PRO A 125 10.54 29.36 -8.81
CA PRO A 125 9.88 28.26 -8.12
C PRO A 125 9.18 28.72 -6.84
N LYS A 126 7.96 28.23 -6.60
CA LYS A 126 7.16 28.61 -5.42
C LYS A 126 7.79 28.02 -4.16
N PHE A 127 8.12 28.88 -3.20
CA PHE A 127 8.62 28.47 -1.88
C PHE A 127 7.50 28.36 -0.85
N TYR A 128 7.57 27.33 -0.02
CA TYR A 128 6.72 27.12 1.14
C TYR A 128 7.55 27.28 2.40
N GLN A 129 6.99 27.94 3.41
CA GLN A 129 7.60 28.11 4.71
C GLN A 129 6.79 27.34 5.74
N VAL A 130 7.42 26.35 6.36
CA VAL A 130 6.85 25.56 7.46
C VAL A 130 7.95 25.47 8.51
N ASN A 131 7.76 26.17 9.63
CA ASN A 131 8.81 26.31 10.64
C ASN A 131 8.80 25.12 11.61
N ASP A 132 9.06 23.93 11.08
CA ASP A 132 9.09 22.67 11.82
C ASP A 132 10.30 21.83 11.38
N LEU A 133 10.96 21.15 12.32
CA LEU A 133 12.10 20.28 12.00
C LEU A 133 11.67 19.00 11.27
N TYR A 134 10.44 18.50 11.50
CA TYR A 134 9.88 17.41 10.71
C TYR A 134 9.65 17.83 9.26
N PHE A 135 9.42 19.12 8.99
CA PHE A 135 9.28 19.61 7.62
C PHE A 135 10.64 19.64 6.92
N GLU A 136 11.67 20.11 7.62
CA GLU A 136 13.05 20.06 7.13
C GLU A 136 13.50 18.62 6.86
N LEU A 137 13.25 17.71 7.80
CA LEU A 137 13.55 16.28 7.65
C LEU A 137 12.77 15.68 6.48
N GLY A 138 11.47 15.97 6.39
CA GLY A 138 10.61 15.45 5.35
C GLY A 138 11.03 15.88 3.94
N MET A 139 11.32 17.16 3.74
CA MET A 139 11.80 17.67 2.44
C MET A 139 13.20 17.14 2.09
N THR A 140 14.07 16.96 3.07
CA THR A 140 15.41 16.39 2.87
C THR A 140 15.34 14.91 2.46
N LEU A 141 14.48 14.13 3.11
CA LEU A 141 14.25 12.71 2.76
C LEU A 141 13.56 12.57 1.41
N PHE A 142 12.61 13.45 1.07
CA PHE A 142 11.98 13.46 -0.25
C PHE A 142 13.02 13.70 -1.35
N LEU A 143 13.89 14.70 -1.18
CA LEU A 143 15.01 14.95 -2.10
C LEU A 143 15.93 13.73 -2.21
N TYR A 144 16.23 13.07 -1.09
CA TYR A 144 17.07 11.87 -1.10
C TYR A 144 16.43 10.74 -1.91
N GLY A 145 15.11 10.52 -1.76
CA GLY A 145 14.38 9.56 -2.57
C GLY A 145 14.41 9.90 -4.05
N ALA A 146 14.24 11.17 -4.40
CA ALA A 146 14.27 11.63 -5.78
C ALA A 146 15.65 11.41 -6.44
N LEU A 147 16.73 11.68 -5.70
CA LEU A 147 18.10 11.41 -6.17
C LEU A 147 18.37 9.90 -6.28
N LEU A 148 17.87 9.07 -5.38
CA LEU A 148 17.99 7.61 -5.53
C LEU A 148 17.30 7.11 -6.81
N CYS A 149 16.13 7.67 -7.15
CA CYS A 149 15.47 7.37 -8.42
C CYS A 149 16.30 7.83 -9.63
N GLU A 150 16.84 9.05 -9.61
CA GLU A 150 17.68 9.55 -10.71
C GLU A 150 18.96 8.73 -10.87
N GLN A 151 19.62 8.33 -9.77
CA GLN A 151 20.75 7.41 -9.82
C GLN A 151 20.34 6.05 -10.39
N ALA A 152 19.16 5.53 -10.01
CA ALA A 152 18.65 4.28 -10.55
C ALA A 152 18.47 4.34 -12.07
N LEU A 153 18.01 5.49 -12.59
CA LEU A 153 17.88 5.76 -14.02
C LEU A 153 19.24 5.93 -14.72
N GLU A 154 20.24 6.52 -14.06
CA GLU A 154 21.61 6.62 -14.60
C GLU A 154 22.23 5.23 -14.83
N VAL A 155 21.98 4.29 -13.91
CA VAL A 155 22.60 2.94 -13.95
C VAL A 155 21.72 1.87 -14.59
N VAL A 156 20.45 2.14 -14.92
CA VAL A 156 19.51 1.13 -15.46
C VAL A 156 20.07 0.41 -16.68
N THR A 157 20.77 1.13 -17.56
CA THR A 157 21.32 0.56 -18.79
C THR A 157 22.55 -0.30 -18.59
N SER A 158 23.27 -0.13 -17.48
CA SER A 158 24.56 -0.78 -17.21
C SER A 158 24.48 -1.83 -16.10
N ASP A 159 23.71 -1.58 -15.05
CA ASP A 159 23.52 -2.47 -13.90
C ASP A 159 22.08 -2.41 -13.38
N LEU A 160 21.26 -3.34 -13.86
CA LEU A 160 19.87 -3.47 -13.45
C LEU A 160 19.69 -3.91 -12.00
N VAL A 161 20.64 -4.69 -11.46
CA VAL A 161 20.57 -5.14 -10.06
C VAL A 161 20.72 -3.93 -9.16
N GLN A 162 21.69 -3.08 -9.48
CA GLN A 162 21.91 -1.82 -8.77
C GLN A 162 20.72 -0.87 -8.96
N SER A 163 20.23 -0.71 -10.19
CA SER A 163 19.05 0.13 -10.48
C SER A 163 17.82 -0.30 -9.67
N ALA A 164 17.45 -1.58 -9.71
CA ALA A 164 16.32 -2.09 -8.94
C ALA A 164 16.54 -1.99 -7.42
N THR A 165 17.79 -2.11 -6.96
CA THR A 165 18.12 -1.90 -5.55
C THR A 165 17.95 -0.44 -5.12
N LEU A 166 18.34 0.50 -5.97
CA LEU A 166 18.14 1.93 -5.75
C LEU A 166 16.65 2.30 -5.74
N PHE A 167 15.86 1.78 -6.68
CA PHE A 167 14.40 1.98 -6.67
C PHE A 167 13.75 1.39 -5.43
N ARG A 168 14.14 0.18 -4.98
CA ARG A 168 13.64 -0.38 -3.71
C ARG A 168 14.05 0.46 -2.50
N LYS A 169 15.27 1.01 -2.49
CA LYS A 169 15.74 1.92 -1.44
C LYS A 169 14.91 3.20 -1.41
N ALA A 170 14.65 3.78 -2.58
CA ALA A 170 13.77 4.95 -2.73
C ALA A 170 12.35 4.65 -2.25
N ALA A 171 11.78 3.50 -2.65
CA ALA A 171 10.45 3.07 -2.20
C ALA A 171 10.36 2.97 -0.67
N GLY A 172 11.32 2.28 -0.04
CA GLY A 172 11.38 2.15 1.42
C GLY A 172 11.51 3.50 2.12
N LEU A 173 12.30 4.41 1.55
CA LEU A 173 12.47 5.77 2.07
C LEU A 173 11.17 6.59 1.99
N TYR A 174 10.49 6.58 0.84
CA TYR A 174 9.22 7.27 0.67
C TYR A 174 8.12 6.66 1.56
N ASN A 175 8.13 5.34 1.75
CA ASN A 175 7.21 4.69 2.69
C ASN A 175 7.46 5.14 4.14
N TYR A 176 8.72 5.17 4.58
CA TYR A 176 9.09 5.71 5.90
C TYR A 176 8.68 7.19 6.05
N LEU A 177 8.93 7.99 5.01
CA LEU A 177 8.53 9.39 4.96
C LEU A 177 7.02 9.55 5.14
N ALA A 178 6.22 8.71 4.45
CA ALA A 178 4.77 8.72 4.54
C ALA A 178 4.26 8.33 5.92
N GLN A 179 4.79 7.25 6.50
CA GLN A 179 4.23 6.55 7.67
C GLN A 179 4.75 7.07 9.03
N GLU A 180 5.94 7.66 9.06
CA GLU A 180 6.59 8.03 10.33
C GLU A 180 6.89 9.54 10.44
N VAL A 181 7.27 10.18 9.31
CA VAL A 181 7.78 11.55 9.33
C VAL A 181 6.68 12.58 9.06
N LEU A 182 5.99 12.50 7.92
CA LEU A 182 5.07 13.55 7.47
C LEU A 182 3.74 13.61 8.24
N ILE A 183 3.40 12.55 8.96
CA ILE A 183 2.21 12.52 9.83
C ILE A 183 2.42 13.36 11.10
N SER A 184 3.69 13.56 11.51
CA SER A 184 4.02 14.42 12.65
C SER A 184 3.82 15.91 12.39
N LEU A 185 3.60 16.30 11.12
CA LEU A 185 3.39 17.68 10.71
C LEU A 185 1.97 18.18 11.05
N PRO A 186 1.84 19.41 11.58
CA PRO A 186 0.53 20.02 11.82
C PRO A 186 -0.32 20.11 10.55
N SER A 187 -1.60 19.71 10.64
CA SER A 187 -2.51 19.72 9.49
C SER A 187 -3.03 21.12 9.10
N ASP A 188 -2.77 22.15 9.90
CA ASP A 188 -3.26 23.51 9.73
C ASP A 188 -2.34 24.40 8.87
N GLN A 189 -1.11 23.94 8.57
CA GLN A 189 -0.15 24.70 7.77
C GLN A 189 -0.20 24.37 6.28
N LEU A 190 -0.13 25.41 5.44
CA LEU A 190 -0.01 25.25 4.00
C LEU A 190 1.35 24.63 3.66
N ARG A 191 1.35 23.38 3.19
CA ARG A 191 2.54 22.60 2.86
C ARG A 191 2.59 22.25 1.36
N PRO A 192 3.79 22.06 0.80
CA PRO A 192 3.93 21.59 -0.57
C PRO A 192 3.47 20.12 -0.70
N PRO A 193 3.07 19.65 -1.90
CA PRO A 193 2.67 18.25 -2.11
C PRO A 193 3.74 17.23 -1.68
N GLU A 194 5.03 17.55 -1.88
CA GLU A 194 6.18 16.74 -1.45
C GLU A 194 6.19 16.46 0.07
N ALA A 195 5.57 17.33 0.87
CA ALA A 195 5.46 17.20 2.32
C ALA A 195 4.11 16.61 2.76
N THR A 196 3.47 15.80 1.91
CA THR A 196 2.24 15.07 2.26
C THR A 196 2.46 13.54 2.27
N PRO A 197 1.86 12.81 3.24
CA PRO A 197 1.96 11.35 3.30
C PRO A 197 1.48 10.68 2.01
N SER A 198 0.35 11.12 1.46
CA SER A 198 -0.29 10.57 0.26
C SER A 198 0.65 10.56 -0.95
N VAL A 199 1.34 11.68 -1.19
CA VAL A 199 2.33 11.80 -2.26
C VAL A 199 3.52 10.88 -2.04
N SER A 200 3.99 10.76 -0.80
CA SER A 200 5.09 9.86 -0.47
C SER A 200 4.70 8.39 -0.69
N SER A 201 3.47 8.00 -0.35
CA SER A 201 2.93 6.66 -0.66
C SER A 201 2.89 6.40 -2.17
N ILE A 202 2.44 7.36 -2.99
CA ILE A 202 2.49 7.23 -4.46
C ILE A 202 3.91 7.08 -4.97
N MET A 203 4.83 7.91 -4.50
CA MET A 203 6.23 7.82 -4.89
C MET A 203 6.83 6.46 -4.54
N SER A 204 6.46 5.89 -3.39
CA SER A 204 6.79 4.52 -3.03
C SER A 204 6.27 3.50 -4.04
N PHE A 205 5.00 3.58 -4.43
CA PHE A 205 4.43 2.68 -5.45
C PHE A 205 5.09 2.79 -6.81
N ILE A 206 5.36 4.02 -7.27
CA ILE A 206 6.07 4.24 -8.54
C ILE A 206 7.45 3.59 -8.50
N CYS A 207 8.19 3.79 -7.40
CA CYS A 207 9.51 3.17 -7.23
C CYS A 207 9.44 1.64 -7.17
N LEU A 208 8.43 1.07 -6.51
CA LEU A 208 8.23 -0.38 -6.50
C LEU A 208 7.88 -0.91 -7.89
N ALA A 209 7.02 -0.22 -8.64
CA ALA A 209 6.69 -0.57 -10.02
C ALA A 209 7.92 -0.53 -10.92
N ASP A 210 8.77 0.50 -10.79
CA ASP A 210 10.04 0.60 -11.55
C ASP A 210 11.05 -0.49 -11.14
N ALA A 211 11.05 -0.95 -9.88
CA ALA A 211 11.86 -2.09 -9.46
C ALA A 211 11.29 -3.46 -9.89
N GLN A 212 9.99 -3.52 -10.20
CA GLN A 212 9.25 -4.77 -10.39
C GLN A 212 9.69 -5.52 -11.63
N ASP A 213 10.09 -4.83 -12.70
CA ASP A 213 10.57 -5.46 -13.94
C ASP A 213 11.78 -6.36 -13.68
N PHE A 214 12.75 -5.87 -12.91
CA PHE A 214 13.91 -6.64 -12.50
C PHE A 214 13.51 -7.83 -11.60
N ILE A 215 12.67 -7.58 -10.59
CA ILE A 215 12.25 -8.62 -9.64
C ILE A 215 11.48 -9.74 -10.37
N LEU A 216 10.58 -9.38 -11.27
CA LEU A 216 9.79 -10.33 -12.05
C LEU A 216 10.69 -11.13 -13.00
N GLY A 217 11.67 -10.48 -13.62
CA GLY A 217 12.70 -11.14 -14.42
C GLY A 217 13.50 -12.16 -13.61
N CYS A 218 14.00 -11.76 -12.43
CA CYS A 218 14.70 -12.66 -11.52
C CYS A 218 13.81 -13.81 -11.05
N LYS A 219 12.58 -13.53 -10.62
CA LYS A 219 11.62 -14.55 -10.18
C LYS A 219 11.39 -15.59 -11.28
N THR A 220 11.07 -15.13 -12.48
CA THR A 220 10.76 -16.03 -13.61
C THR A 220 11.99 -16.85 -14.02
N LEU A 221 13.18 -16.24 -14.01
CA LEU A 221 14.43 -16.96 -14.25
C LEU A 221 14.73 -17.99 -13.16
N HIS A 222 14.58 -17.62 -11.89
CA HIS A 222 14.77 -18.53 -10.75
C HIS A 222 13.77 -19.68 -10.81
N GLU A 223 12.50 -19.43 -11.11
CA GLU A 223 11.50 -20.48 -11.32
C GLU A 223 11.91 -21.44 -12.44
N LEU A 224 12.35 -20.93 -13.59
CA LEU A 224 12.84 -21.77 -14.69
C LEU A 224 14.02 -22.64 -14.30
N VAL A 225 15.00 -22.06 -13.59
CA VAL A 225 16.18 -22.78 -13.11
C VAL A 225 15.79 -23.81 -12.05
N SER A 226 14.86 -23.50 -11.15
CA SER A 226 14.32 -24.45 -10.18
C SER A 226 13.64 -25.63 -10.86
N TYR A 227 12.85 -25.40 -11.90
CA TYR A 227 12.24 -26.48 -12.69
C TYR A 227 13.28 -27.37 -13.40
N LYS A 228 14.38 -26.79 -13.90
CA LYS A 228 15.49 -27.55 -14.47
C LYS A 228 16.06 -28.53 -13.43
N TYR A 229 16.44 -28.04 -12.25
CA TYR A 229 17.01 -28.89 -11.21
C TYR A 229 16.03 -29.93 -10.67
N LEU A 230 14.75 -29.57 -10.55
CA LEU A 230 13.70 -30.52 -10.15
C LEU A 230 13.56 -31.64 -11.19
N ALA A 231 13.54 -31.30 -12.48
CA ALA A 231 13.48 -32.29 -13.56
C ALA A 231 14.72 -33.21 -13.58
N GLU A 232 15.92 -32.65 -13.38
CA GLU A 232 17.16 -33.42 -13.26
C GLU A 232 17.14 -34.38 -12.07
N SER A 233 16.67 -33.91 -10.90
CA SER A 233 16.52 -34.75 -9.70
C SER A 233 15.53 -35.89 -9.94
N LEU A 234 14.36 -35.58 -10.50
CA LEU A 234 13.33 -36.60 -10.78
C LEU A 234 13.81 -37.63 -11.80
N LYS A 235 14.59 -37.20 -12.80
CA LYS A 235 15.25 -38.14 -13.72
C LYS A 235 16.22 -39.05 -12.98
N ASN A 236 17.06 -38.50 -12.09
CA ASN A 236 18.01 -39.30 -11.32
C ASN A 236 17.30 -40.32 -10.42
N ASP A 237 16.09 -39.98 -9.94
CA ASP A 237 15.21 -40.88 -9.19
C ASP A 237 14.45 -41.88 -10.09
N GLY A 238 14.73 -41.91 -11.39
CA GLY A 238 14.12 -42.80 -12.37
C GLY A 238 12.72 -42.38 -12.83
N LYS A 239 12.19 -41.22 -12.41
CA LYS A 239 10.84 -40.73 -12.71
C LYS A 239 10.84 -39.80 -13.94
N ILE A 240 11.27 -40.32 -15.08
CA ILE A 240 11.49 -39.50 -16.28
C ILE A 240 10.18 -38.94 -16.87
N GLY A 241 9.06 -39.66 -16.75
CA GLY A 241 7.75 -39.19 -17.24
C GLY A 241 7.27 -37.93 -16.52
N ILE A 242 7.52 -37.84 -15.20
CA ILE A 242 7.23 -36.65 -14.39
C ILE A 242 8.18 -35.51 -14.77
N ALA A 243 9.47 -35.80 -14.95
CA ALA A 243 10.47 -34.80 -15.36
C ALA A 243 10.12 -34.14 -16.71
N VAL A 244 9.65 -34.92 -17.69
CA VAL A 244 9.15 -34.40 -18.99
C VAL A 244 7.94 -33.49 -18.79
N GLY A 245 6.98 -33.88 -17.94
CA GLY A 245 5.79 -33.07 -17.63
C GLY A 245 6.16 -31.71 -17.05
N ILE A 246 7.09 -31.69 -16.09
CA ILE A 246 7.58 -30.45 -15.45
C ILE A 246 8.27 -29.53 -16.45
N LEU A 247 9.14 -30.06 -17.32
CA LEU A 247 9.83 -29.24 -18.32
C LEU A 247 8.86 -28.63 -19.34
N ARG A 248 7.81 -29.37 -19.74
CA ARG A 248 6.74 -28.84 -20.60
C ARG A 248 5.97 -27.72 -19.91
N LEU A 249 5.61 -27.90 -18.65
CA LEU A 249 4.92 -26.87 -17.83
C LEU A 249 5.79 -25.61 -17.71
N ALA A 250 7.06 -25.77 -17.36
CA ALA A 250 8.01 -24.67 -17.21
C ALA A 250 8.16 -23.85 -18.50
N LEU A 251 8.33 -24.50 -19.66
CA LEU A 251 8.45 -23.83 -20.96
C LEU A 251 7.14 -23.18 -21.42
N ALA A 252 5.98 -23.78 -21.10
CA ALA A 252 4.69 -23.18 -21.38
C ALA A 252 4.46 -21.89 -20.58
N ASN A 253 4.86 -21.88 -19.30
CA ASN A 253 4.79 -20.70 -18.44
C ASN A 253 5.80 -19.63 -18.85
N ALA A 254 7.02 -20.03 -19.23
CA ALA A 254 8.07 -19.10 -19.65
C ALA A 254 7.70 -18.25 -20.87
N LYS A 255 6.91 -18.81 -21.80
CA LYS A 255 6.42 -18.10 -22.99
C LYS A 255 5.39 -17.01 -22.67
N LYS A 256 4.70 -17.11 -21.52
CA LYS A 256 3.72 -16.10 -21.09
C LYS A 256 4.39 -14.89 -20.43
N ASN A 257 5.55 -15.10 -19.80
CA ASN A 257 6.23 -14.12 -18.95
C ASN A 257 7.63 -13.78 -19.48
N VAL A 258 7.72 -13.31 -20.72
CA VAL A 258 9.02 -12.92 -21.31
C VAL A 258 9.43 -11.53 -20.77
N PRO A 259 10.63 -11.38 -20.18
CA PRO A 259 11.14 -10.07 -19.78
C PRO A 259 11.21 -9.10 -20.96
N LYS A 260 10.80 -7.85 -20.76
CA LYS A 260 10.77 -6.82 -21.82
C LYS A 260 12.13 -6.17 -22.08
N GLU A 261 13.07 -6.28 -21.14
CA GLU A 261 14.39 -5.65 -21.25
C GLU A 261 15.42 -6.51 -22.00
N GLU A 262 16.19 -5.87 -22.90
CA GLU A 262 17.14 -6.54 -23.79
C GLU A 262 18.28 -7.27 -23.08
N SER A 263 18.78 -6.73 -21.96
CA SER A 263 19.92 -7.30 -21.22
C SER A 263 19.60 -8.69 -20.64
N TRP A 264 18.45 -8.84 -19.99
CA TRP A 264 17.96 -10.14 -19.49
C TRP A 264 17.31 -11.02 -20.54
N THR A 265 16.87 -10.45 -21.66
CA THR A 265 16.33 -11.25 -22.78
C THR A 265 17.36 -12.30 -23.21
N SER A 266 18.66 -11.96 -23.20
CA SER A 266 19.73 -12.91 -23.54
C SER A 266 19.88 -14.06 -22.52
N VAL A 267 19.93 -13.74 -21.22
CA VAL A 267 20.07 -14.73 -20.12
C VAL A 267 18.83 -15.62 -20.04
N TYR A 268 17.65 -15.01 -20.14
CA TYR A 268 16.38 -15.71 -20.13
C TYR A 268 16.23 -16.63 -21.34
N LYS A 269 16.63 -16.16 -22.52
CA LYS A 269 16.67 -16.98 -23.74
C LYS A 269 17.64 -18.15 -23.61
N HIS A 270 18.83 -17.94 -23.05
CA HIS A 270 19.77 -19.02 -22.78
C HIS A 270 19.17 -20.08 -21.86
N ALA A 271 18.51 -19.67 -20.76
CA ALA A 271 17.82 -20.61 -19.87
C ALA A 271 16.71 -21.39 -20.59
N ILE A 272 15.91 -20.72 -21.42
CA ILE A 272 14.88 -21.39 -22.24
C ILE A 272 15.52 -22.40 -23.20
N ASP A 273 16.61 -22.03 -23.88
CA ASP A 273 17.31 -22.90 -24.83
C ASP A 273 17.88 -24.14 -24.13
N GLU A 274 18.44 -23.98 -22.92
CA GLU A 274 18.88 -25.11 -22.08
C GLU A 274 17.74 -26.04 -21.69
N LEU A 275 16.63 -25.51 -21.14
CA LEU A 275 15.47 -26.33 -20.76
C LEU A 275 14.87 -27.03 -21.98
N THR A 276 14.84 -26.36 -23.14
CA THR A 276 14.36 -26.95 -24.40
C THR A 276 15.27 -28.10 -24.84
N GLY A 277 16.59 -27.94 -24.71
CA GLY A 277 17.55 -29.02 -24.96
C GLY A 277 17.35 -30.21 -24.02
N LEU A 278 17.12 -29.94 -22.73
CA LEU A 278 16.88 -30.97 -21.72
C LEU A 278 15.56 -31.72 -21.98
N LEU A 279 14.50 -31.00 -22.33
CA LEU A 279 13.21 -31.58 -22.67
C LEU A 279 13.34 -32.55 -23.85
N ARG A 280 13.98 -32.13 -24.95
CA ARG A 280 14.20 -33.00 -26.12
C ARG A 280 14.96 -34.27 -25.76
N LYS A 281 15.98 -34.15 -24.91
CA LYS A 281 16.75 -35.30 -24.42
C LYS A 281 15.87 -36.26 -23.62
N TYR A 282 15.05 -35.74 -22.71
CA TYR A 282 14.24 -36.58 -21.81
C TYR A 282 13.05 -37.19 -22.54
N GLU A 283 12.44 -36.48 -23.49
CA GLU A 283 11.40 -37.04 -24.37
C GLU A 283 11.95 -38.20 -25.21
N HIS A 284 13.14 -38.04 -25.79
CA HIS A 284 13.80 -39.11 -26.53
C HIS A 284 14.12 -40.30 -25.61
N GLU A 285 14.77 -40.07 -24.47
CA GLU A 285 15.06 -41.16 -23.52
C GLU A 285 13.77 -41.86 -23.05
N ASN A 286 12.68 -41.12 -22.78
CA ASN A 286 11.43 -41.71 -22.36
C ASN A 286 10.76 -42.52 -23.47
N GLU A 287 10.80 -42.07 -24.73
CA GLU A 287 10.23 -42.80 -25.87
C GLU A 287 10.95 -44.13 -26.13
N PHE A 288 12.29 -44.11 -26.07
CA PHE A 288 13.12 -45.24 -26.48
C PHE A 288 13.50 -46.21 -25.35
N VAL A 289 13.63 -45.72 -24.11
CA VAL A 289 14.17 -46.50 -22.98
C VAL A 289 13.11 -46.81 -21.92
N TRP A 290 12.41 -45.80 -21.40
CA TRP A 290 11.61 -45.93 -20.17
C TRP A 290 10.12 -46.19 -20.40
N ARG A 291 9.53 -45.52 -21.40
CA ARG A 291 8.11 -45.57 -21.78
C ARG A 291 7.14 -45.23 -20.64
N GLU A 292 7.52 -44.28 -19.79
CA GLU A 292 6.67 -43.79 -18.71
C GLU A 292 5.57 -42.87 -19.25
N LYS A 293 4.39 -42.94 -18.61
CA LYS A 293 3.28 -42.02 -18.89
C LYS A 293 3.64 -40.64 -18.33
N VAL A 294 3.47 -39.61 -19.15
CA VAL A 294 3.62 -38.21 -18.72
C VAL A 294 2.33 -37.77 -18.02
N PRO A 295 2.38 -37.36 -16.73
CA PRO A 295 1.21 -36.88 -16.00
C PRO A 295 0.65 -35.57 -16.58
N TRP A 296 -0.61 -35.29 -16.28
CA TRP A 296 -1.24 -33.99 -16.59
C TRP A 296 -0.83 -32.93 -15.55
N ASN A 297 -0.98 -31.65 -15.89
CA ASN A 297 -0.42 -30.52 -15.12
C ASN A 297 -0.79 -30.55 -13.63
N ASP A 298 -2.01 -30.98 -13.28
CA ASP A 298 -2.53 -30.97 -11.90
C ASP A 298 -1.91 -32.07 -11.00
N GLU A 299 -1.19 -33.02 -11.59
CA GLU A 299 -0.53 -34.14 -10.91
C GLU A 299 0.99 -33.94 -10.76
N LEU A 300 1.54 -32.81 -11.24
CA LEU A 300 2.97 -32.54 -11.23
C LEU A 300 3.43 -31.89 -9.92
N PRO A 301 4.59 -32.27 -9.36
CA PRO A 301 5.12 -31.61 -8.18
C PRO A 301 5.63 -30.20 -8.53
N CYS A 302 5.35 -29.24 -7.66
CA CYS A 302 5.86 -27.88 -7.77
C CYS A 302 7.14 -27.70 -6.91
N PRO A 303 8.07 -26.83 -7.33
CA PRO A 303 9.19 -26.45 -6.47
C PRO A 303 8.68 -25.79 -5.19
N GLU A 304 9.00 -26.36 -4.03
CA GLU A 304 8.69 -25.76 -2.73
C GLU A 304 9.84 -24.87 -2.26
N ALA A 305 9.52 -23.71 -1.70
CA ALA A 305 10.53 -22.80 -1.15
C ALA A 305 11.06 -23.35 0.19
N THR A 306 12.30 -23.82 0.19
CA THR A 306 13.01 -24.16 1.43
C THR A 306 13.57 -22.88 2.07
N HIS A 307 12.99 -22.45 3.19
CA HIS A 307 13.50 -21.34 4.00
C HIS A 307 14.82 -21.73 4.69
N PHE A 308 15.96 -21.52 4.05
CA PHE A 308 17.29 -21.66 4.66
C PHE A 308 17.77 -20.38 5.35
N ILE A 309 16.91 -19.71 6.11
CA ILE A 309 17.33 -18.64 7.03
C ILE A 309 16.51 -18.78 8.30
N LEU A 310 17.09 -19.42 9.32
CA LEU A 310 16.66 -19.21 10.69
C LEU A 310 17.00 -17.75 11.06
N PRO A 311 16.06 -16.97 11.60
CA PRO A 311 16.36 -15.63 12.10
C PRO A 311 17.52 -15.74 13.10
N GLN A 312 18.62 -15.07 12.79
CA GLN A 312 19.69 -14.90 13.77
C GLN A 312 19.14 -13.95 14.83
N GLU A 313 18.80 -14.48 16.01
CA GLU A 313 18.48 -13.65 17.17
C GLU A 313 19.67 -12.72 17.43
N THR A 314 19.44 -11.42 17.35
CA THR A 314 20.41 -10.42 17.78
C THR A 314 20.59 -10.55 19.29
N PRO A 315 21.83 -10.68 19.81
CA PRO A 315 22.07 -10.81 21.24
C PRO A 315 22.01 -9.42 21.89
N PHE A 316 20.80 -8.91 22.11
CA PHE A 316 20.54 -7.84 23.06
C PHE A 316 19.45 -8.28 24.04
N SER A 317 19.87 -9.15 24.96
CA SER A 317 19.17 -9.40 26.22
C SER A 317 19.17 -8.10 27.04
N SER A 318 18.03 -7.41 27.10
CA SER A 318 17.74 -6.47 28.17
C SER A 318 16.79 -7.15 29.17
N ASN A 319 17.34 -7.47 30.34
CA ASN A 319 16.62 -8.03 31.47
C ASN A 319 15.47 -7.09 31.88
N SER A 320 14.22 -7.53 31.73
CA SER A 320 13.11 -6.93 32.47
C SER A 320 12.89 -7.76 33.74
N SER A 321 13.39 -7.25 34.86
CA SER A 321 13.00 -7.74 36.18
C SER A 321 11.55 -7.35 36.44
N THR A 322 10.72 -8.39 36.51
CA THR A 322 9.46 -8.51 37.24
C THR A 322 9.07 -7.32 38.13
N LEU A 323 8.03 -6.58 37.73
CA LEU A 323 7.14 -5.89 38.66
C LEU A 323 5.79 -6.62 38.66
N LYS A 324 5.65 -7.51 39.65
CA LYS A 324 4.38 -8.05 40.12
C LYS A 324 3.58 -6.92 40.75
N LEU A 325 2.34 -6.72 40.33
CA LEU A 325 1.33 -6.10 41.17
C LEU A 325 -0.02 -6.80 40.96
N SER A 326 -0.52 -7.30 42.07
CA SER A 326 -1.71 -8.11 42.27
C SER A 326 -2.99 -7.28 42.33
N THR A 327 -4.04 -7.82 41.71
CA THR A 327 -5.48 -7.78 42.04
C THR A 327 -6.03 -6.72 43.01
N SER A 328 -7.11 -6.04 42.59
CA SER A 328 -8.38 -6.11 43.34
C SER A 328 -9.60 -5.86 42.44
N ARG A 329 -10.58 -6.77 42.55
CA ARG A 329 -11.98 -6.57 42.13
C ARG A 329 -12.66 -5.70 43.19
N LEU A 330 -13.55 -4.79 42.79
CA LEU A 330 -14.86 -4.64 43.43
C LEU A 330 -15.79 -3.74 42.61
N TYR A 331 -16.93 -4.34 42.27
CA TYR A 331 -18.16 -3.73 41.81
C TYR A 331 -18.62 -2.59 42.72
N LYS A 332 -19.10 -1.48 42.15
CA LYS A 332 -20.28 -0.81 42.69
C LYS A 332 -21.04 0.02 41.64
N LYS A 333 -22.34 -0.22 41.68
CA LYS A 333 -23.48 0.18 40.86
C LYS A 333 -24.01 1.56 41.27
N VAL A 334 -24.36 2.43 40.31
CA VAL A 334 -25.34 3.55 40.39
C VAL A 334 -25.79 3.81 38.93
N SER A 335 -26.99 3.48 38.44
CA SER A 335 -28.37 3.95 38.73
C SER A 335 -28.69 5.39 38.30
N ALA A 336 -29.28 5.56 37.09
CA ALA A 336 -30.29 6.58 36.76
C ALA A 336 -30.96 6.14 35.42
N LEU A 337 -32.12 5.47 35.43
CA LEU A 337 -33.51 5.98 35.41
C LEU A 337 -33.87 6.87 34.18
N VAL A 338 -34.30 6.15 33.13
CA VAL A 338 -35.50 6.32 32.27
C VAL A 338 -35.73 7.66 31.54
N SER A 339 -35.81 7.55 30.21
CA SER A 339 -37.01 7.95 29.46
C SER A 339 -37.23 6.94 28.32
N GLU A 340 -38.41 6.33 28.31
CA GLU A 340 -38.91 5.47 27.23
C GLU A 340 -39.43 6.35 26.11
N GLU A 341 -38.93 6.18 24.89
CA GLU A 341 -39.67 6.51 23.69
C GLU A 341 -39.93 5.23 22.90
N LYS A 342 -41.21 5.01 22.67
CA LYS A 342 -41.82 3.84 22.06
C LYS A 342 -41.69 3.98 20.55
N ILE A 343 -40.86 3.16 19.92
CA ILE A 343 -40.86 3.01 18.46
C ILE A 343 -41.30 1.59 18.13
N VAL A 344 -42.24 1.54 17.20
CA VAL A 344 -43.03 0.41 16.75
C VAL A 344 -42.13 -0.75 16.31
N GLU A 345 -42.30 -1.91 16.96
CA GLU A 345 -41.80 -3.19 16.46
C GLU A 345 -42.42 -3.47 15.09
N SER A 346 -41.62 -3.38 14.03
CA SER A 346 -41.82 -4.22 12.87
C SER A 346 -41.18 -5.57 13.18
N SER A 347 -42.01 -6.55 13.48
CA SER A 347 -41.65 -7.96 13.48
C SER A 347 -41.19 -8.34 12.07
N ASP A 348 -39.88 -8.25 11.80
CA ASP A 348 -39.32 -8.73 10.55
C ASP A 348 -38.77 -10.15 10.73
N SER A 349 -39.12 -11.00 9.78
CA SER A 349 -38.85 -12.43 9.72
C SER A 349 -37.40 -12.78 10.07
N GLY A 350 -37.17 -13.86 10.82
CA GLY A 350 -35.86 -14.37 11.29
C GLY A 350 -34.91 -14.88 10.19
N THR A 351 -34.76 -14.11 9.12
CA THR A 351 -33.87 -14.36 7.99
C THR A 351 -32.88 -13.20 7.91
N ASP A 352 -31.58 -13.51 7.94
CA ASP A 352 -30.56 -12.46 7.82
C ASP A 352 -30.64 -11.80 6.42
N ILE A 353 -30.57 -10.47 6.40
CA ILE A 353 -30.57 -9.66 5.18
C ILE A 353 -29.34 -8.74 5.21
N PHE A 354 -28.63 -8.69 4.09
CA PHE A 354 -27.63 -7.67 3.79
C PHE A 354 -28.23 -6.68 2.79
N LYS A 355 -28.17 -5.39 3.11
CA LYS A 355 -28.50 -4.32 2.17
C LYS A 355 -27.24 -3.54 1.85
N LEU A 356 -26.83 -3.59 0.58
CA LEU A 356 -25.55 -3.10 0.09
C LEU A 356 -25.77 -1.94 -0.87
N THR A 357 -25.39 -0.73 -0.49
CA THR A 357 -25.45 0.45 -1.37
C THR A 357 -24.04 0.81 -1.83
N TYR A 358 -23.79 0.67 -3.13
CA TYR A 358 -22.53 1.08 -3.72
C TYR A 358 -22.50 2.59 -3.92
N LEU A 359 -21.45 3.25 -3.43
CA LEU A 359 -21.30 4.70 -3.50
C LEU A 359 -20.24 5.15 -4.51
N GLU A 360 -19.80 4.27 -5.42
CA GLU A 360 -18.67 4.48 -6.37
C GLU A 360 -17.28 4.54 -5.72
N GLY A 361 -16.25 4.16 -6.49
CA GLY A 361 -14.90 3.98 -5.96
C GLY A 361 -14.84 2.76 -5.05
N ASN A 362 -14.15 2.89 -3.92
CA ASN A 362 -14.16 1.89 -2.85
C ASN A 362 -15.30 2.12 -1.82
N SER A 363 -16.13 3.15 -2.02
CA SER A 363 -17.11 3.56 -1.01
C SER A 363 -18.38 2.70 -1.03
N TRP A 364 -18.80 2.27 0.17
CA TRP A 364 -20.06 1.55 0.38
C TRP A 364 -20.79 2.01 1.63
N LEU A 365 -22.11 1.80 1.62
CA LEU A 365 -22.93 1.79 2.82
C LEU A 365 -23.58 0.41 2.93
N TRP A 366 -23.30 -0.31 4.01
CA TRP A 366 -23.88 -1.62 4.30
C TRP A 366 -24.83 -1.52 5.48
N GLU A 367 -25.94 -2.24 5.40
CA GLU A 367 -26.85 -2.43 6.53
C GLU A 367 -27.00 -3.94 6.78
N VAL A 368 -26.62 -4.38 7.98
CA VAL A 368 -26.54 -5.79 8.37
C VAL A 368 -27.11 -5.94 9.78
N GLY A 369 -28.22 -6.64 9.92
CA GLY A 369 -28.87 -6.80 11.22
C GLY A 369 -29.23 -5.47 11.90
N GLY A 370 -29.55 -4.44 11.12
CA GLY A 370 -29.82 -3.08 11.60
C GLY A 370 -28.57 -2.23 11.87
N VAL A 371 -27.35 -2.77 11.77
CA VAL A 371 -26.11 -1.99 11.88
C VAL A 371 -25.76 -1.35 10.55
N ARG A 372 -25.62 -0.03 10.52
CA ARG A 372 -25.18 0.72 9.34
C ARG A 372 -23.67 0.96 9.37
N ILE A 373 -22.97 0.31 8.45
CA ILE A 373 -21.51 0.35 8.32
C ILE A 373 -21.16 1.17 7.07
N LEU A 374 -20.49 2.30 7.27
CA LEU A 374 -19.90 3.09 6.19
C LEU A 374 -18.50 2.56 5.89
N VAL A 375 -18.21 2.22 4.64
CA VAL A 375 -16.94 1.60 4.23
C VAL A 375 -16.21 2.52 3.27
N ASP A 376 -14.93 2.81 3.56
CA ASP A 376 -13.99 3.55 2.69
C ASP A 376 -14.61 4.80 2.00
N PRO A 377 -15.14 5.77 2.77
CA PRO A 377 -15.94 6.86 2.20
C PRO A 377 -15.08 7.94 1.51
N ILE A 378 -15.37 8.17 0.23
CA ILE A 378 -14.90 9.31 -0.57
C ILE A 378 -16.12 10.16 -0.92
N LEU A 379 -16.46 11.13 -0.07
CA LEU A 379 -17.71 11.92 -0.17
C LEU A 379 -17.48 13.44 -0.23
N VAL A 380 -16.25 13.89 -0.04
CA VAL A 380 -15.86 15.31 -0.04
C VAL A 380 -14.68 15.52 -0.97
N GLY A 381 -14.91 16.25 -2.06
CA GLY A 381 -13.88 16.50 -3.08
C GLY A 381 -13.64 15.30 -4.00
N ASN A 382 -12.71 15.46 -4.92
CA ASN A 382 -12.24 14.39 -5.79
C ASN A 382 -11.14 13.57 -5.09
N LEU A 383 -10.89 12.37 -5.59
CA LEU A 383 -9.72 11.58 -5.21
C LEU A 383 -8.51 12.08 -6.01
N ASP A 384 -7.58 12.77 -5.35
CA ASP A 384 -6.42 13.39 -6.00
C ASP A 384 -5.05 13.02 -5.38
N PHE A 385 -5.06 12.26 -4.29
CA PHE A 385 -3.87 11.89 -3.51
C PHE A 385 -2.95 13.08 -3.15
N GLY A 386 -3.51 14.30 -3.10
CA GLY A 386 -2.78 15.55 -2.84
C GLY A 386 -2.07 16.18 -4.05
N ILE A 387 -2.15 15.58 -5.26
CA ILE A 387 -1.59 16.15 -6.51
C ILE A 387 -2.61 16.06 -7.65
N PRO A 388 -3.54 17.03 -7.79
CA PRO A 388 -4.61 16.98 -8.79
C PRO A 388 -4.15 16.85 -10.26
N TRP A 389 -2.98 17.38 -10.62
CA TRP A 389 -2.50 17.23 -12.00
C TRP A 389 -1.90 15.84 -12.27
N LEU A 390 -1.48 15.12 -11.21
CA LEU A 390 -0.95 13.77 -11.29
C LEU A 390 -2.10 12.76 -11.41
N TYR A 391 -3.09 12.91 -10.54
CA TYR A 391 -4.31 12.13 -10.54
C TYR A 391 -5.44 12.98 -9.97
N ASP A 392 -6.58 12.99 -10.64
CA ASP A 392 -7.80 13.64 -10.17
C ASP A 392 -8.98 12.81 -10.67
N ALA A 393 -9.70 12.17 -9.77
CA ALA A 393 -10.81 11.28 -10.09
C ALA A 393 -12.09 11.67 -9.37
N ALA A 394 -13.10 12.02 -10.17
CA ALA A 394 -14.44 12.34 -9.69
C ALA A 394 -15.40 11.15 -9.85
N LYS A 395 -16.41 11.05 -8.98
CA LYS A 395 -17.52 10.11 -9.15
C LYS A 395 -18.25 10.38 -10.47
N LYS A 396 -18.73 9.33 -11.16
CA LYS A 396 -19.45 9.46 -12.43
C LYS A 396 -20.93 9.75 -12.22
N PHE A 397 -21.56 9.06 -11.27
CA PHE A 397 -23.01 9.05 -11.11
C PHE A 397 -23.49 9.86 -9.89
N LEU A 398 -22.83 9.69 -8.74
CA LEU A 398 -23.18 10.28 -7.45
C LEU A 398 -22.45 11.60 -7.18
N LYS A 399 -22.32 12.45 -8.21
CA LYS A 399 -21.60 13.74 -8.15
C LYS A 399 -22.12 14.70 -7.07
N ASN A 400 -23.39 14.58 -6.71
CA ASN A 400 -24.06 15.45 -5.75
C ASN A 400 -24.27 14.81 -4.37
N PHE A 401 -23.90 13.54 -4.19
CA PHE A 401 -24.07 12.83 -2.92
C PHE A 401 -23.00 13.30 -1.94
N LYS A 402 -23.42 13.83 -0.79
CA LYS A 402 -22.58 14.47 0.21
C LYS A 402 -22.70 13.76 1.56
N LEU A 403 -21.83 14.16 2.50
CA LEU A 403 -21.92 13.70 3.89
C LEU A 403 -23.31 13.91 4.49
N ASP A 404 -24.00 15.00 4.16
CA ASP A 404 -25.35 15.31 4.69
C ASP A 404 -26.45 14.38 4.18
N ASP A 405 -26.20 13.68 3.08
CA ASP A 405 -27.13 12.69 2.52
C ASP A 405 -26.96 11.30 3.18
N LEU A 406 -25.93 11.11 4.02
CA LEU A 406 -25.74 9.86 4.75
C LEU A 406 -26.84 9.67 5.80
N PRO A 407 -27.37 8.44 5.95
CA PRO A 407 -28.17 8.11 7.11
C PRO A 407 -27.29 8.13 8.38
N GLU A 408 -27.91 7.89 9.53
CA GLU A 408 -27.16 7.60 10.75
C GLU A 408 -26.21 6.41 10.54
N ILE A 409 -24.96 6.56 10.98
CA ILE A 409 -23.91 5.56 10.81
C ILE A 409 -23.49 5.05 12.18
N ASP A 410 -23.45 3.73 12.33
CA ASP A 410 -23.10 3.06 13.59
C ASP A 410 -21.60 2.71 13.64
N CYS A 411 -21.01 2.42 12.48
CA CYS A 411 -19.61 2.05 12.35
C CYS A 411 -18.98 2.60 11.07
N LEU A 412 -17.75 3.08 11.17
CA LEU A 412 -16.86 3.30 10.03
C LEU A 412 -15.92 2.12 9.89
N LEU A 413 -15.81 1.55 8.70
CA LEU A 413 -14.86 0.51 8.35
C LEU A 413 -13.87 1.07 7.32
N ILE A 414 -12.59 1.11 7.67
CA ILE A 414 -11.51 1.50 6.75
C ILE A 414 -10.66 0.28 6.45
N THR A 415 -10.53 -0.05 5.17
CA THR A 415 -9.82 -1.26 4.76
C THR A 415 -8.33 -1.08 4.63
N GLN A 416 -7.92 0.07 4.12
CA GLN A 416 -6.51 0.38 3.83
C GLN A 416 -6.15 1.80 4.27
N SER A 417 -4.86 2.05 4.43
CA SER A 417 -4.34 3.36 4.83
C SER A 417 -4.23 4.39 3.69
N LEU A 418 -4.45 3.98 2.44
CA LEU A 418 -4.30 4.83 1.25
C LEU A 418 -5.51 5.74 1.02
N ASP A 419 -5.29 6.88 0.35
CA ASP A 419 -6.31 7.94 0.18
C ASP A 419 -7.59 7.48 -0.54
N ASP A 420 -7.52 6.47 -1.41
CA ASP A 420 -8.67 5.87 -2.08
C ASP A 420 -9.53 4.97 -1.16
N HIS A 421 -9.12 4.83 0.10
CA HIS A 421 -9.84 4.16 1.19
C HIS A 421 -10.00 5.08 2.41
N CYS A 422 -8.89 5.59 2.93
CA CYS A 422 -8.75 6.46 4.09
C CYS A 422 -8.75 7.93 3.69
N HIS A 423 -9.79 8.39 3.00
CA HIS A 423 -9.81 9.71 2.40
C HIS A 423 -9.95 10.85 3.43
N LEU A 424 -8.83 11.47 3.82
CA LEU A 424 -8.80 12.47 4.89
C LEU A 424 -9.71 13.69 4.67
N ASN A 425 -9.93 14.10 3.41
CA ASN A 425 -10.85 15.19 3.09
C ASN A 425 -12.30 14.85 3.46
N THR A 426 -12.66 13.57 3.43
CA THR A 426 -13.97 13.07 3.88
C THR A 426 -13.95 12.79 5.39
N LEU A 427 -12.88 12.18 5.91
CA LEU A 427 -12.81 11.72 7.30
C LEU A 427 -12.73 12.87 8.32
N LYS A 428 -12.05 13.98 8.01
CA LYS A 428 -11.95 15.15 8.89
C LYS A 428 -13.33 15.77 9.23
N PRO A 429 -14.16 16.17 8.25
CA PRO A 429 -15.50 16.67 8.56
C PRO A 429 -16.42 15.59 9.13
N LEU A 430 -16.26 14.32 8.73
CA LEU A 430 -17.01 13.21 9.31
C LEU A 430 -16.72 13.05 10.81
N SER A 431 -15.46 13.14 11.23
CA SER A 431 -15.09 13.02 12.65
C SER A 431 -15.57 14.19 13.50
N GLN A 432 -15.67 15.38 12.92
CA GLN A 432 -16.29 16.53 13.58
C GLN A 432 -17.80 16.35 13.76
N ARG A 433 -18.47 15.74 12.79
CA ARG A 433 -19.92 15.48 12.84
C ARG A 433 -20.26 14.31 13.76
N LEU A 434 -19.45 13.26 13.79
CA LEU A 434 -19.65 12.03 14.57
C LEU A 434 -18.41 11.71 15.44
N PRO A 435 -18.13 12.50 16.50
CA PRO A 435 -16.87 12.40 17.27
C PRO A 435 -16.71 11.07 18.05
N ASN A 436 -17.82 10.39 18.33
CA ASN A 436 -17.86 9.11 19.04
C ASN A 436 -18.08 7.90 18.11
N LEU A 437 -18.05 8.11 16.79
CA LEU A 437 -18.23 7.05 15.80
C LEU A 437 -17.23 5.93 16.06
N ARG A 438 -17.73 4.70 16.13
CA ARG A 438 -16.87 3.52 16.22
C ARG A 438 -16.16 3.33 14.89
N VAL A 439 -14.84 3.20 14.93
CA VAL A 439 -14.01 2.97 13.74
C VAL A 439 -13.33 1.61 13.87
N ILE A 440 -13.42 0.78 12.83
CA ILE A 440 -12.69 -0.49 12.71
C ILE A 440 -11.77 -0.37 11.50
N THR A 441 -10.49 -0.70 11.66
CA THR A 441 -9.50 -0.45 10.61
C THR A 441 -8.24 -1.32 10.71
N THR A 442 -7.44 -1.31 9.64
CA THR A 442 -6.05 -1.77 9.60
C THR A 442 -5.14 -0.97 10.54
N PRO A 443 -4.16 -1.61 11.22
CA PRO A 443 -3.12 -0.92 11.99
C PRO A 443 -2.28 0.07 11.16
N ASN A 444 -2.20 -0.10 9.85
CA ASN A 444 -1.47 0.83 8.97
C ASN A 444 -2.09 2.23 8.94
N ALA A 445 -3.41 2.36 9.17
CA ALA A 445 -4.09 3.65 9.19
C ALA A 445 -3.95 4.39 10.54
N LYS A 446 -3.24 3.81 11.52
CA LYS A 446 -3.21 4.32 12.90
C LYS A 446 -2.80 5.77 13.02
N ALA A 447 -1.70 6.13 12.37
CA ALA A 447 -1.14 7.45 12.46
C ALA A 447 -2.03 8.50 11.77
N LEU A 448 -2.84 8.10 10.78
CA LEU A 448 -3.82 8.95 10.10
C LEU A 448 -5.12 9.14 10.91
N LEU A 449 -5.58 8.09 11.60
CA LEU A 449 -6.89 8.05 12.26
C LEU A 449 -6.86 8.46 13.74
N ASP A 450 -5.76 8.20 14.47
CA ASP A 450 -5.60 8.59 15.89
C ASP A 450 -5.86 10.11 16.12
N PRO A 451 -5.46 11.04 15.21
CA PRO A 451 -5.78 12.46 15.36
C PRO A 451 -7.24 12.82 15.10
N LEU A 452 -8.02 11.95 14.44
CA LEU A 452 -9.37 12.24 13.98
C LEU A 452 -10.45 11.61 14.86
N PHE A 453 -10.24 10.38 15.32
CA PHE A 453 -11.26 9.58 16.02
C PHE A 453 -10.73 9.06 17.36
N SER A 454 -11.60 9.03 18.37
CA SER A 454 -11.25 8.56 19.72
C SER A 454 -11.58 7.08 19.96
N ASN A 455 -12.54 6.52 19.21
CA ASN A 455 -13.04 5.16 19.37
C ASN A 455 -12.62 4.28 18.18
N VAL A 456 -11.31 3.97 18.10
CA VAL A 456 -10.72 3.21 16.99
C VAL A 456 -10.28 1.82 17.45
N THR A 457 -10.72 0.79 16.72
CA THR A 457 -10.29 -0.61 16.88
C THR A 457 -9.41 -1.00 15.70
N TYR A 458 -8.13 -1.22 15.97
CA TYR A 458 -7.16 -1.69 14.98
C TYR A 458 -7.12 -3.22 14.97
N LEU A 459 -7.36 -3.85 13.82
CA LEU A 459 -7.40 -5.31 13.68
C LEU A 459 -6.28 -5.81 12.77
N GLU A 460 -5.37 -6.62 13.31
CA GLU A 460 -4.43 -7.42 12.52
C GLU A 460 -5.19 -8.59 11.83
N PRO A 461 -4.69 -9.13 10.71
CA PRO A 461 -5.28 -10.31 10.07
C PRO A 461 -5.54 -11.46 11.05
N GLY A 462 -6.76 -11.99 11.06
CA GLY A 462 -7.22 -13.02 11.99
C GLY A 462 -7.95 -12.48 13.22
N GLN A 463 -7.74 -11.22 13.60
CA GLN A 463 -8.47 -10.58 14.69
C GLN A 463 -9.86 -10.16 14.26
N GLY A 464 -10.76 -9.99 15.23
CA GLY A 464 -12.13 -9.56 14.97
C GLY A 464 -12.69 -8.64 16.05
N SER A 465 -13.78 -7.97 15.71
CA SER A 465 -14.57 -7.11 16.58
C SER A 465 -16.05 -7.43 16.40
N GLU A 466 -16.83 -7.25 17.46
CA GLU A 466 -18.27 -7.47 17.44
C GLU A 466 -19.02 -6.17 17.75
N ILE A 467 -20.09 -5.92 17.01
CA ILE A 467 -21.03 -4.81 17.23
C ILE A 467 -22.29 -5.42 17.84
N GLN A 468 -22.53 -5.11 19.11
CA GLN A 468 -23.65 -5.65 19.87
C GLN A 468 -24.94 -4.90 19.53
N LEU A 469 -26.00 -5.65 19.27
CA LEU A 469 -27.34 -5.14 19.01
C LEU A 469 -28.18 -5.12 20.29
N SER A 470 -29.25 -4.32 20.31
CA SER A 470 -30.15 -4.18 21.47
C SER A 470 -30.87 -5.49 21.84
N ASN A 471 -31.03 -6.40 20.89
CA ASN A 471 -31.62 -7.73 21.08
C ASN A 471 -30.62 -8.79 21.62
N GLY A 472 -29.36 -8.42 21.89
CA GLY A 472 -28.32 -9.32 22.40
C GLY A 472 -27.59 -10.15 21.34
N SER A 473 -27.98 -10.03 20.06
CA SER A 473 -27.22 -10.57 18.93
C SER A 473 -26.08 -9.63 18.52
N SER A 474 -25.17 -10.07 17.65
CA SER A 474 -24.00 -9.28 17.28
C SER A 474 -23.59 -9.44 15.83
N VAL A 475 -23.28 -8.33 15.14
CA VAL A 475 -22.58 -8.38 13.85
C VAL A 475 -21.09 -8.58 14.11
N LYS A 476 -20.50 -9.61 13.50
CA LYS A 476 -19.08 -9.94 13.68
C LYS A 476 -18.26 -9.49 12.48
N ILE A 477 -17.16 -8.81 12.73
CA ILE A 477 -16.23 -8.32 11.72
C ILE A 477 -14.86 -8.94 12.00
N GLN A 478 -14.29 -9.65 11.05
CA GLN A 478 -12.96 -10.27 11.15
C GLN A 478 -12.06 -9.77 10.03
N ALA A 479 -10.88 -9.27 10.38
CA ALA A 479 -9.88 -8.85 9.41
C ALA A 479 -9.21 -10.07 8.76
N THR A 480 -8.91 -9.96 7.47
CA THR A 480 -8.15 -10.93 6.67
C THR A 480 -6.95 -10.23 6.04
N ALA A 481 -5.90 -10.98 5.72
CA ALA A 481 -4.73 -10.41 5.05
C ALA A 481 -5.06 -10.10 3.59
N GLY A 482 -5.04 -8.82 3.24
CA GLY A 482 -5.10 -8.29 1.88
C GLY A 482 -3.71 -8.01 1.30
N PRO A 483 -3.56 -7.03 0.40
CA PRO A 483 -2.29 -6.75 -0.26
C PRO A 483 -1.25 -6.11 0.67
N VAL A 484 0.03 -6.39 0.42
CA VAL A 484 1.16 -5.65 0.99
C VAL A 484 1.49 -4.49 0.03
N LEU A 485 0.97 -3.30 0.35
CA LEU A 485 1.04 -2.10 -0.50
C LEU A 485 2.27 -1.24 -0.18
N GLY A 486 3.41 -1.88 0.01
CA GLY A 486 4.67 -1.21 0.28
C GLY A 486 5.83 -2.19 0.23
N PRO A 487 6.96 -1.90 0.89
CA PRO A 487 8.06 -2.85 0.96
C PRO A 487 7.59 -4.22 1.49
N PRO A 488 8.19 -5.35 1.07
CA PRO A 488 7.72 -6.70 1.43
C PRO A 488 7.59 -7.01 2.93
N TRP A 489 8.22 -6.20 3.78
CA TRP A 489 8.17 -6.32 5.25
C TRP A 489 7.10 -5.45 5.91
N GLN A 490 6.36 -4.63 5.14
CA GLN A 490 5.22 -3.88 5.66
C GLN A 490 4.07 -4.83 6.01
N ARG A 491 3.27 -4.45 7.02
CA ARG A 491 2.05 -5.19 7.36
C ARG A 491 1.10 -5.20 6.15
N PRO A 492 0.43 -6.32 5.86
CA PRO A 492 -0.62 -6.32 4.85
C PRO A 492 -1.74 -5.36 5.24
N GLU A 493 -2.41 -4.81 4.25
CA GLU A 493 -3.71 -4.17 4.45
C GLU A 493 -4.81 -5.23 4.66
N ASN A 494 -6.03 -4.81 4.97
CA ASN A 494 -7.09 -5.73 5.37
C ASN A 494 -8.15 -5.92 4.29
N GLY A 495 -8.52 -7.18 4.08
CA GLY A 495 -9.88 -7.55 3.69
C GLY A 495 -10.74 -7.82 4.94
N TYR A 496 -12.05 -8.02 4.79
CA TYR A 496 -12.93 -8.30 5.93
C TYR A 496 -13.98 -9.37 5.66
N LEU A 497 -14.18 -10.23 6.66
CA LEU A 497 -15.36 -11.08 6.78
C LEU A 497 -16.36 -10.43 7.73
N VAL A 498 -17.58 -10.18 7.25
CA VAL A 498 -18.70 -9.66 8.04
C VAL A 498 -19.76 -10.75 8.14
N THR A 499 -20.10 -11.15 9.37
CA THR A 499 -21.10 -12.20 9.64
C THR A 499 -22.33 -11.57 10.27
N SER A 500 -23.50 -11.89 9.72
CA SER A 500 -24.79 -11.44 10.22
C SER A 500 -25.08 -11.95 11.64
N PRO A 501 -26.05 -11.36 12.37
CA PRO A 501 -26.28 -11.71 13.77
C PRO A 501 -26.68 -13.17 14.01
N GLU A 502 -27.53 -13.75 13.16
CA GLU A 502 -27.91 -15.17 13.25
C GLU A 502 -26.89 -16.10 12.58
N GLY A 503 -25.84 -15.53 11.96
CA GLY A 503 -24.78 -16.26 11.27
C GLY A 503 -25.21 -16.98 10.00
N GLN A 504 -26.40 -16.69 9.47
CA GLN A 504 -26.94 -17.34 8.27
C GLN A 504 -26.29 -16.81 6.98
N LEU A 505 -25.74 -15.59 7.00
CA LEU A 505 -25.04 -14.97 5.88
C LEU A 505 -23.68 -14.43 6.29
N ARG A 506 -22.71 -14.66 5.41
CA ARG A 506 -21.35 -14.11 5.56
C ARG A 506 -20.93 -13.37 4.30
N LEU A 507 -20.49 -12.13 4.48
CA LEU A 507 -19.93 -11.28 3.43
C LEU A 507 -18.42 -11.25 3.55
N TYR A 508 -17.72 -11.45 2.42
CA TYR A 508 -16.30 -11.17 2.28
C TYR A 508 -16.11 -9.93 1.40
N TYR A 509 -15.34 -8.97 1.88
CA TYR A 509 -14.95 -7.78 1.14
C TYR A 509 -13.43 -7.77 0.93
N GLU A 510 -13.02 -7.73 -0.32
CA GLU A 510 -11.61 -7.59 -0.73
C GLU A 510 -11.51 -6.52 -1.83
N PRO A 511 -11.08 -5.29 -1.51
CA PRO A 511 -11.17 -4.16 -2.42
C PRO A 511 -10.23 -4.19 -3.63
N HIS A 512 -9.23 -5.09 -3.67
CA HIS A 512 -8.27 -5.16 -4.79
C HIS A 512 -8.18 -6.55 -5.42
N CYS A 513 -9.00 -7.50 -4.96
CA CYS A 513 -8.93 -8.91 -5.33
C CYS A 513 -7.53 -9.54 -5.06
N VAL A 514 -6.83 -9.07 -4.01
CA VAL A 514 -5.53 -9.60 -3.57
C VAL A 514 -5.67 -10.12 -2.15
N TYR A 515 -5.55 -11.43 -1.97
CA TYR A 515 -5.87 -12.10 -0.71
C TYR A 515 -4.89 -13.24 -0.40
N ASN A 516 -4.80 -13.61 0.87
CA ASN A 516 -4.04 -14.77 1.31
C ASN A 516 -4.89 -16.06 1.17
N GLU A 517 -4.59 -16.87 0.15
CA GLU A 517 -5.29 -18.13 -0.13
C GLU A 517 -5.28 -19.10 1.06
N ASN A 518 -4.11 -19.33 1.67
CA ASN A 518 -3.96 -20.25 2.81
C ASN A 518 -4.83 -19.85 4.01
N PHE A 519 -5.01 -18.55 4.22
CA PHE A 519 -5.86 -18.02 5.28
C PHE A 519 -7.34 -18.25 4.97
N LEU A 520 -7.74 -18.10 3.70
CA LEU A 520 -9.14 -18.21 3.27
C LEU A 520 -9.60 -19.64 2.96
N GLU A 521 -8.70 -20.59 2.71
CA GLU A 521 -9.03 -21.99 2.38
C GLU A 521 -9.95 -22.67 3.41
N LYS A 522 -9.90 -22.22 4.67
CA LYS A 522 -10.73 -22.75 5.77
C LYS A 522 -11.91 -21.84 6.12
N LYS A 523 -12.24 -20.89 5.25
CA LYS A 523 -13.30 -19.89 5.44
C LYS A 523 -14.37 -20.07 4.36
N GLN A 524 -15.56 -19.59 4.67
CA GLN A 524 -16.70 -19.58 3.76
C GLN A 524 -17.34 -18.19 3.82
N ALA A 525 -17.78 -17.70 2.66
CA ALA A 525 -18.58 -16.49 2.54
C ALA A 525 -19.66 -16.69 1.47
N ASP A 526 -20.91 -16.38 1.80
CA ASP A 526 -22.02 -16.44 0.86
C ASP A 526 -21.99 -15.30 -0.15
N ILE A 527 -21.54 -14.11 0.28
CA ILE A 527 -21.46 -12.89 -0.50
C ILE A 527 -20.00 -12.50 -0.65
N VAL A 528 -19.53 -12.24 -1.87
CA VAL A 528 -18.19 -11.70 -2.14
C VAL A 528 -18.33 -10.37 -2.86
N ILE A 529 -17.83 -9.30 -2.24
CA ILE A 529 -17.63 -7.99 -2.87
C ILE A 529 -16.14 -7.88 -3.24
N THR A 530 -15.85 -7.78 -4.54
CA THR A 530 -14.47 -7.65 -5.06
C THR A 530 -14.48 -7.02 -6.44
N PRO A 531 -13.40 -6.36 -6.88
CA PRO A 531 -13.25 -5.97 -8.27
C PRO A 531 -13.17 -7.19 -9.18
N VAL A 532 -13.64 -7.02 -10.43
CA VAL A 532 -13.55 -8.04 -11.49
C VAL A 532 -12.87 -7.53 -12.75
N ILE A 533 -12.55 -6.24 -12.80
CA ILE A 533 -11.82 -5.62 -13.91
C ILE A 533 -10.41 -5.32 -13.40
N LYS A 534 -9.41 -5.83 -14.10
CA LYS A 534 -8.01 -5.65 -13.73
C LYS A 534 -7.60 -4.21 -14.00
N GLN A 535 -6.86 -3.60 -13.07
CA GLN A 535 -6.21 -2.31 -13.28
C GLN A 535 -4.70 -2.47 -13.19
N LEU A 536 -4.02 -1.96 -14.21
CA LEU A 536 -2.58 -2.11 -14.37
C LEU A 536 -1.93 -0.74 -14.48
N LEU A 537 -0.86 -0.53 -13.73
CA LEU A 537 0.21 0.36 -14.15
C LEU A 537 1.23 -0.46 -14.97
N PRO A 538 2.11 0.20 -15.75
CA PRO A 538 3.21 -0.50 -16.39
C PRO A 538 3.96 -1.39 -15.39
N ASN A 539 3.85 -2.71 -15.59
CA ASN A 539 4.53 -3.75 -14.81
C ASN A 539 4.11 -3.89 -13.33
N PHE A 540 3.02 -3.23 -12.91
CA PHE A 540 2.45 -3.36 -11.56
C PHE A 540 0.94 -3.57 -11.63
N THR A 541 0.44 -4.63 -10.98
CA THR A 541 -1.02 -4.86 -10.89
C THR A 541 -1.54 -4.08 -9.69
N LEU A 542 -2.35 -3.04 -9.95
CA LEU A 542 -3.01 -2.26 -8.91
C LEU A 542 -4.22 -3.03 -8.36
N VAL A 543 -5.03 -3.57 -9.26
CA VAL A 543 -6.25 -4.32 -8.95
C VAL A 543 -6.23 -5.62 -9.74
N SER A 544 -6.39 -6.76 -9.07
CA SER A 544 -6.45 -8.08 -9.70
C SER A 544 -7.76 -8.29 -10.47
N GLY A 545 -7.75 -9.26 -11.39
CA GLY A 545 -8.75 -9.36 -12.46
C GLY A 545 -9.78 -10.47 -12.29
N GLN A 546 -10.31 -10.89 -13.44
CA GLN A 546 -11.44 -11.81 -13.57
C GLN A 546 -11.13 -13.19 -13.03
N GLU A 547 -9.99 -13.73 -13.43
CA GLU A 547 -9.55 -15.07 -13.04
C GLU A 547 -9.32 -15.16 -11.54
N ASP A 548 -8.70 -14.12 -10.95
CA ASP A 548 -8.46 -14.02 -9.51
C ASP A 548 -9.76 -13.93 -8.72
N ALA A 549 -10.76 -13.18 -9.25
CA ALA A 549 -12.08 -13.05 -8.64
C ALA A 549 -12.89 -14.34 -8.71
N VAL A 550 -12.80 -15.09 -9.81
CA VAL A 550 -13.42 -16.43 -9.92
C VAL A 550 -12.75 -17.40 -8.95
N ARG A 551 -11.42 -17.39 -8.85
CA ARG A 551 -10.67 -18.22 -7.90
C ARG A 551 -11.05 -17.89 -6.46
N LEU A 552 -11.20 -16.61 -6.12
CA LEU A 552 -11.64 -16.15 -4.80
C LEU A 552 -13.04 -16.67 -4.48
N SER A 553 -13.95 -16.50 -5.42
CA SER A 553 -15.34 -16.93 -5.30
C SER A 553 -15.42 -18.45 -5.10
N LYS A 554 -14.57 -19.22 -5.79
CA LYS A 554 -14.49 -20.68 -5.67
C LYS A 554 -13.91 -21.10 -4.33
N LEU A 555 -12.85 -20.45 -3.89
CA LEU A 555 -12.21 -20.69 -2.59
C LEU A 555 -13.19 -20.51 -1.43
N LEU A 556 -14.01 -19.45 -1.49
CA LEU A 556 -14.98 -19.12 -0.43
C LEU A 556 -16.35 -19.80 -0.60
N GLN A 557 -16.56 -20.56 -1.68
CA GLN A 557 -17.83 -21.19 -2.04
C GLN A 557 -18.98 -20.17 -2.11
N ALA A 558 -18.71 -19.04 -2.76
CA ALA A 558 -19.62 -17.91 -2.83
C ALA A 558 -20.90 -18.24 -3.62
N LYS A 559 -22.05 -17.78 -3.09
CA LYS A 559 -23.36 -17.87 -3.74
C LYS A 559 -23.69 -16.61 -4.53
N PHE A 560 -23.25 -15.46 -4.02
CA PHE A 560 -23.48 -14.14 -4.60
C PHE A 560 -22.16 -13.42 -4.79
N ILE A 561 -21.87 -13.01 -6.02
CA ILE A 561 -20.72 -12.15 -6.32
C ILE A 561 -21.25 -10.78 -6.68
N VAL A 562 -20.81 -9.77 -5.94
CA VAL A 562 -21.17 -8.36 -6.14
C VAL A 562 -19.94 -7.65 -6.69
N PRO A 563 -19.78 -7.56 -8.03
CA PRO A 563 -18.62 -6.93 -8.63
C PRO A 563 -18.61 -5.43 -8.31
N MET A 564 -17.47 -4.93 -7.86
CA MET A 564 -17.26 -3.49 -7.67
C MET A 564 -16.44 -2.89 -8.80
N LYS A 565 -16.72 -1.63 -9.15
CA LYS A 565 -16.03 -0.89 -10.21
C LYS A 565 -15.22 0.27 -9.61
N ASN A 566 -14.28 -0.06 -8.73
CA ASN A 566 -13.54 0.94 -7.95
C ASN A 566 -12.79 1.96 -8.82
N GLY A 567 -12.30 1.57 -9.97
CA GLY A 567 -11.64 2.49 -10.90
C GLY A 567 -12.54 3.12 -11.97
N ASP A 568 -13.86 2.91 -11.94
CA ASP A 568 -14.81 3.50 -12.89
C ASP A 568 -15.17 4.94 -12.47
N LEU A 569 -14.16 5.80 -12.44
CA LEU A 569 -14.24 7.22 -12.08
C LEU A 569 -13.95 8.11 -13.30
N ASP A 570 -14.44 9.35 -13.29
CA ASP A 570 -14.06 10.37 -14.27
C ASP A 570 -12.65 10.88 -13.90
N SER A 571 -11.61 10.15 -14.32
CA SER A 571 -10.21 10.44 -13.98
C SER A 571 -9.45 11.27 -15.01
N LYS A 572 -8.56 12.14 -14.55
CA LYS A 572 -7.60 12.93 -15.34
C LYS A 572 -6.22 12.95 -14.68
N GLY A 573 -5.22 13.43 -15.40
CA GLY A 573 -3.83 13.55 -14.91
C GLY A 573 -2.89 12.48 -15.47
N LEU A 574 -1.59 12.60 -15.19
CA LEU A 574 -0.59 11.72 -15.80
C LEU A 574 -0.79 10.25 -15.42
N LEU A 575 -1.07 9.93 -14.16
CA LEU A 575 -1.29 8.55 -13.72
C LEU A 575 -2.51 7.92 -14.41
N SER A 576 -3.59 8.69 -14.62
CA SER A 576 -4.77 8.20 -15.34
C SER A 576 -4.45 7.76 -16.77
N SER A 577 -3.47 8.40 -17.43
CA SER A 577 -3.04 8.03 -18.79
C SER A 577 -2.17 6.77 -18.84
N LEU A 578 -1.64 6.33 -17.70
CA LEU A 578 -0.79 5.14 -17.57
C LEU A 578 -1.58 3.92 -17.08
N ILE A 579 -2.77 4.13 -16.50
CA ILE A 579 -3.61 3.04 -16.01
C ILE A 579 -4.33 2.38 -17.18
N GLU A 580 -4.06 1.09 -17.37
CA GLU A 580 -4.74 0.25 -18.34
C GLU A 580 -5.79 -0.63 -17.62
N SER A 581 -6.99 -0.72 -18.18
CA SER A 581 -8.04 -1.62 -17.70
C SER A 581 -8.11 -2.87 -18.59
N GLN A 582 -8.11 -4.06 -17.99
CA GLN A 582 -8.22 -5.32 -18.71
C GLN A 582 -9.38 -6.17 -18.17
N GLY A 583 -10.16 -6.73 -19.11
CA GLY A 583 -11.36 -7.52 -18.82
C GLY A 583 -12.66 -6.71 -18.82
N THR A 584 -13.79 -7.41 -18.93
CA THR A 584 -15.15 -6.90 -18.82
C THR A 584 -16.02 -7.72 -17.86
N ILE A 585 -17.17 -7.19 -17.42
CA ILE A 585 -18.08 -7.96 -16.56
C ILE A 585 -18.61 -9.20 -17.29
N GLU A 586 -18.79 -9.13 -18.61
CA GLU A 586 -19.30 -10.22 -19.42
C GLU A 586 -18.32 -11.40 -19.46
N SER A 587 -17.02 -11.16 -19.70
CA SER A 587 -16.05 -12.26 -19.69
C SER A 587 -15.84 -12.82 -18.28
N PHE A 588 -15.95 -12.01 -17.22
CA PHE A 588 -15.99 -12.51 -15.85
C PHE A 588 -17.18 -13.46 -15.63
N LYS A 589 -18.40 -13.06 -16.02
CA LYS A 589 -19.61 -13.90 -15.93
C LYS A 589 -19.45 -15.21 -16.70
N GLU A 590 -18.84 -15.17 -17.87
CA GLU A 590 -18.58 -16.37 -18.67
C GLU A 590 -17.68 -17.36 -17.92
N ILE A 591 -16.54 -16.90 -17.40
CA ILE A 591 -15.60 -17.75 -16.64
C ILE A 591 -16.28 -18.28 -15.36
N LEU A 592 -16.99 -17.40 -14.63
CA LEU A 592 -17.69 -17.78 -13.40
C LEU A 592 -18.74 -18.87 -13.65
N SER A 593 -19.52 -18.76 -14.73
CA SER A 593 -20.56 -19.74 -15.06
C SER A 593 -20.01 -21.15 -15.33
N LYS A 594 -18.76 -21.25 -15.77
CA LYS A 594 -18.07 -22.53 -16.01
C LYS A 594 -17.53 -23.14 -14.73
N GLU A 595 -17.04 -22.32 -13.80
CA GLU A 595 -16.39 -22.77 -12.56
C GLU A 595 -17.35 -22.90 -11.37
N LEU A 596 -18.39 -22.06 -11.31
CA LEU A 596 -19.39 -21.96 -10.25
C LEU A 596 -20.79 -21.70 -10.86
N PRO A 597 -21.44 -22.72 -11.44
CA PRO A 597 -22.70 -22.54 -12.18
C PRO A 597 -23.89 -22.10 -11.29
N GLU A 598 -23.85 -22.37 -9.99
CA GLU A 598 -24.91 -21.99 -9.04
C GLU A 598 -24.74 -20.56 -8.50
N ALA A 599 -23.58 -19.94 -8.71
CA ALA A 599 -23.29 -18.61 -8.20
C ALA A 599 -23.98 -17.52 -9.05
N LYS A 600 -24.51 -16.49 -8.39
CA LYS A 600 -25.20 -15.37 -9.04
C LYS A 600 -24.35 -14.11 -8.98
N VAL A 601 -24.20 -13.45 -10.12
CA VAL A 601 -23.58 -12.13 -10.20
C VAL A 601 -24.64 -11.06 -10.02
N LEU A 602 -24.49 -10.20 -9.02
CA LEU A 602 -25.41 -9.11 -8.71
C LEU A 602 -24.69 -7.77 -8.90
N GLU A 603 -24.94 -7.11 -10.03
CA GLU A 603 -24.31 -5.83 -10.34
C GLU A 603 -24.96 -4.68 -9.55
N PRO A 604 -24.21 -3.99 -8.68
CA PRO A 604 -24.75 -2.88 -7.92
C PRO A 604 -24.97 -1.66 -8.84
N THR A 605 -26.10 -0.98 -8.66
CA THR A 605 -26.33 0.34 -9.26
C THR A 605 -25.92 1.42 -8.25
N PRO A 606 -25.05 2.39 -8.60
CA PRO A 606 -24.64 3.45 -7.68
C PRO A 606 -25.82 4.16 -7.01
N GLY A 607 -25.78 4.24 -5.67
CA GLY A 607 -26.80 4.88 -4.85
C GLY A 607 -28.09 4.08 -4.65
N VAL A 608 -28.25 2.93 -5.31
CA VAL A 608 -29.42 2.06 -5.15
C VAL A 608 -29.07 0.89 -4.23
N PRO A 609 -29.83 0.65 -3.15
CA PRO A 609 -29.59 -0.50 -2.28
C PRO A 609 -29.86 -1.84 -2.98
N LEU A 610 -28.90 -2.76 -2.90
CA LEU A 610 -29.02 -4.14 -3.31
C LEU A 610 -29.28 -5.02 -2.08
N GLU A 611 -30.44 -5.67 -2.02
CA GLU A 611 -30.83 -6.54 -0.91
C GLU A 611 -30.50 -8.01 -1.24
N ILE A 612 -29.84 -8.69 -0.31
CA ILE A 612 -29.46 -10.10 -0.39
C ILE A 612 -29.90 -10.79 0.90
N SER A 613 -30.77 -11.79 0.77
CA SER A 613 -31.30 -12.57 1.89
C SER A 613 -30.78 -14.00 1.89
N ALA A 614 -30.79 -14.63 3.07
CA ALA A 614 -30.45 -16.04 3.18
C ALA A 614 -31.40 -16.89 2.31
N PRO A 615 -30.91 -17.92 1.59
CA PRO A 615 -31.79 -18.81 0.85
C PRO A 615 -32.79 -19.44 1.81
N ALA A 616 -34.08 -19.37 1.47
CA ALA A 616 -35.12 -20.01 2.26
C ALA A 616 -34.79 -21.49 2.40
N ASN A 617 -34.67 -21.99 3.63
CA ASN A 617 -34.45 -23.41 3.88
C ASN A 617 -35.57 -24.20 3.19
N SER A 618 -35.24 -24.89 2.10
CA SER A 618 -36.10 -25.93 1.55
C SER A 618 -36.07 -27.08 2.56
N SER A 619 -37.11 -27.12 3.40
CA SER A 619 -37.42 -28.22 4.32
C SER A 619 -37.53 -29.56 3.62
#